data_AF-A0A1K0IRD8-F1
#
_entry.id   AF-A0A1K0IRD8-F1
#
_cell.length_a   1.000
_cell.length_b   1.000
_cell.length_c   1.000
_cell.angle_alpha   90.00
_cell.angle_beta   90.00
_cell.angle_gamma   90.00
#
_symmetry.space_group_name_H-M   'P 1'
#
loop_
_entity.id
_entity.type
_entity.pdbx_description
1 polymer ?
#
loop_
_entity_poly.entity_id
_entity_poly.type
_entity_poly.pdbx_seq_one_letter_code
_entity_poly.pdbx_strand_id
1 'polypeptide(L)'
;MTTLYTTLGVQPDATLDEIKRAYRRAAMKWHPDRNLGRETEAHAAFQEIRDAYTILSDAGQRQIYDEVFEREMRRWQAEREAQEVQEREAQRESQRIAQEHYEKMLGIAMRFADDGHNRDVIFGVLLGRDCDAELAARIADSIWALQESRRASARAAHAPDTEAAQAPAGTGASNPDERPRRHAGAFDSFWHGLFGIRS
;
A
#
# COMPACT_ATOMS: atom_id res chain seq x y z
N MET A 1 23.71 -8.64 -8.45
CA MET A 1 25.00 -9.36 -8.38
C MET A 1 25.54 -9.50 -9.78
N THR A 2 26.82 -9.19 -9.97
CA THR A 2 27.51 -9.36 -11.26
C THR A 2 28.00 -10.79 -11.35
N THR A 3 27.55 -11.55 -12.35
CA THR A 3 28.05 -12.91 -12.65
C THR A 3 29.31 -12.83 -13.50
N LEU A 4 30.12 -13.89 -13.52
CA LEU A 4 31.30 -13.96 -14.38
C LEU A 4 30.93 -13.83 -15.88
N TYR A 5 29.76 -14.31 -16.25
CA TYR A 5 29.19 -14.14 -17.58
C TYR A 5 28.92 -12.66 -17.89
N THR A 6 28.32 -11.91 -16.95
CA THR A 6 28.11 -10.46 -17.12
C THR A 6 29.42 -9.67 -17.15
N THR A 7 30.46 -10.09 -16.40
CA THR A 7 31.79 -9.47 -16.45
C THR A 7 32.43 -9.61 -17.84
N LEU A 8 32.23 -10.74 -18.51
CA LEU A 8 32.67 -10.95 -19.89
C LEU A 8 31.68 -10.39 -20.95
N GLY A 9 30.49 -9.97 -20.53
CA GLY A 9 29.44 -9.49 -21.44
C GLY A 9 28.86 -10.60 -22.32
N VAL A 10 28.77 -11.82 -21.79
CA VAL A 10 28.19 -12.98 -22.46
C VAL A 10 26.99 -13.51 -21.69
N GLN A 11 26.16 -14.29 -22.37
CA GLN A 11 25.04 -14.97 -21.74
C GLN A 11 25.51 -16.24 -21.01
N PRO A 12 24.75 -16.75 -20.01
CA PRO A 12 25.09 -17.97 -19.28
C PRO A 12 25.16 -19.23 -20.16
N ASP A 13 24.42 -19.25 -21.27
CA ASP A 13 24.39 -20.31 -22.28
C ASP A 13 25.51 -20.19 -23.32
N ALA A 14 26.41 -19.21 -23.19
CA ALA A 14 27.48 -18.97 -24.15
C ALA A 14 28.42 -20.18 -24.29
N THR A 15 28.79 -20.44 -25.53
CA THR A 15 29.77 -21.47 -25.90
C THR A 15 31.19 -21.03 -25.52
N LEU A 16 32.11 -21.99 -25.41
CA LEU A 16 33.52 -21.70 -25.11
C LEU A 16 34.14 -20.75 -26.14
N ASP A 17 33.74 -20.84 -27.40
CA ASP A 17 34.23 -19.97 -28.47
C ASP A 17 33.74 -18.53 -28.33
N GLU A 18 32.50 -18.33 -27.87
CA GLU A 18 31.94 -17.02 -27.57
C GLU A 18 32.62 -16.39 -26.36
N ILE A 19 32.89 -17.18 -25.31
CA ILE A 19 33.65 -16.75 -24.13
C ILE A 19 35.05 -16.30 -24.53
N LYS A 20 35.76 -17.08 -25.37
CA LYS A 20 37.07 -16.71 -25.91
C LYS A 20 37.03 -15.44 -26.76
N ARG A 21 36.01 -15.28 -27.62
CA ARG A 21 35.82 -14.07 -28.44
C ARG A 21 35.54 -12.84 -27.55
N ALA A 22 34.71 -12.99 -26.53
CA ALA A 22 34.37 -11.93 -25.59
C ALA A 22 35.60 -11.48 -24.80
N TYR A 23 36.39 -12.43 -24.26
CA TYR A 23 37.65 -12.13 -23.59
C TYR A 23 38.61 -11.33 -24.48
N ARG A 24 38.82 -11.73 -25.75
CA ARG A 24 39.69 -10.98 -26.68
C ARG A 24 39.20 -9.55 -26.92
N ARG A 25 37.90 -9.36 -27.10
CA ARG A 25 37.31 -8.02 -27.29
C ARG A 25 37.48 -7.16 -26.04
N ALA A 26 37.24 -7.73 -24.86
CA ALA A 26 37.33 -7.04 -23.58
C ALA A 26 38.80 -6.70 -23.23
N ALA A 27 39.74 -7.61 -23.50
CA ALA A 27 41.18 -7.37 -23.37
C ALA A 27 41.67 -6.21 -24.27
N MET A 28 41.22 -6.16 -25.52
CA MET A 28 41.54 -5.05 -26.42
C MET A 28 40.90 -3.73 -26.00
N LYS A 29 39.76 -3.76 -25.30
CA LYS A 29 39.09 -2.56 -24.79
C LYS A 29 39.86 -1.95 -23.61
N TRP A 30 40.37 -2.80 -22.72
CA TRP A 30 41.07 -2.41 -21.50
C TRP A 30 42.60 -2.43 -21.61
N HIS A 31 43.14 -2.52 -22.84
CA HIS A 31 44.58 -2.49 -23.07
C HIS A 31 45.19 -1.14 -22.63
N PRO A 32 46.38 -1.12 -22.01
CA PRO A 32 47.04 0.11 -21.54
C PRO A 32 47.23 1.16 -22.64
N ASP A 33 47.64 0.76 -23.86
CA ASP A 33 47.79 1.69 -25.00
C ASP A 33 46.53 2.51 -25.33
N ARG A 34 45.33 1.98 -25.04
CA ARG A 34 44.06 2.64 -25.38
C ARG A 34 43.44 3.40 -24.20
N ASN A 35 44.02 3.26 -23.01
CA ASN A 35 43.48 3.81 -21.76
C ASN A 35 44.55 4.66 -21.02
N LEU A 36 45.32 5.43 -21.78
CA LEU A 36 46.29 6.40 -21.27
C LEU A 36 45.57 7.41 -20.35
N GLY A 37 46.02 7.49 -19.09
CA GLY A 37 45.41 8.34 -18.06
C GLY A 37 44.28 7.69 -17.24
N ARG A 38 43.90 6.44 -17.52
CA ARG A 38 42.97 5.62 -16.71
C ARG A 38 43.54 4.23 -16.42
N GLU A 39 44.85 4.15 -16.23
CA GLU A 39 45.57 2.88 -16.10
C GLU A 39 45.09 2.04 -14.92
N THR A 40 44.76 2.68 -13.79
CA THR A 40 44.26 2.01 -12.59
C THR A 40 42.91 1.33 -12.84
N GLU A 41 41.96 2.04 -13.45
CA GLU A 41 40.63 1.51 -13.81
C GLU A 41 40.74 0.40 -14.86
N ALA A 42 41.58 0.61 -15.88
CA ALA A 42 41.79 -0.37 -16.94
C ALA A 42 42.44 -1.66 -16.40
N HIS A 43 43.40 -1.52 -15.47
CA HIS A 43 44.03 -2.66 -14.82
C HIS A 43 43.04 -3.46 -13.96
N ALA A 44 42.23 -2.79 -13.14
CA ALA A 44 41.20 -3.43 -12.32
C ALA A 44 40.17 -4.18 -13.19
N ALA A 45 39.64 -3.53 -14.23
CA ALA A 45 38.70 -4.16 -15.15
C ALA A 45 39.32 -5.35 -15.90
N PHE A 46 40.57 -5.22 -16.35
CA PHE A 46 41.28 -6.30 -17.03
C PHE A 46 41.50 -7.51 -16.12
N GLN A 47 41.84 -7.27 -14.85
CA GLN A 47 41.98 -8.29 -13.83
C GLN A 47 40.66 -9.07 -13.64
N GLU A 48 39.53 -8.37 -13.46
CA GLU A 48 38.21 -8.99 -13.34
C GLU A 48 37.83 -9.85 -14.56
N ILE A 49 38.10 -9.33 -15.77
CA ILE A 49 37.85 -10.04 -17.03
C ILE A 49 38.71 -11.30 -17.14
N ARG A 50 39.98 -11.23 -16.73
CA ARG A 50 40.89 -12.38 -16.73
C ARG A 50 40.45 -13.45 -15.75
N ASP A 51 40.05 -13.06 -14.55
CA ASP A 51 39.62 -13.98 -13.51
C ASP A 51 38.32 -14.68 -13.92
N ALA A 52 37.36 -13.94 -14.52
CA ALA A 52 36.16 -14.51 -15.11
C ALA A 52 36.45 -15.50 -16.24
N TYR A 53 37.36 -15.16 -17.15
CA TYR A 53 37.77 -16.07 -18.23
C TYR A 53 38.44 -17.34 -17.70
N THR A 54 39.27 -17.23 -16.65
CA THR A 54 39.99 -18.38 -16.06
C THR A 54 39.00 -19.45 -15.56
N ILE A 55 37.91 -19.02 -14.92
CA ILE A 55 36.88 -19.93 -14.40
C ILE A 55 35.98 -20.44 -15.53
N LEU A 56 35.55 -19.56 -16.44
CA LEU A 56 34.58 -19.92 -17.49
C LEU A 56 35.17 -20.68 -18.69
N SER A 57 36.49 -20.65 -18.86
CA SER A 57 37.17 -21.36 -19.96
C SER A 57 37.44 -22.83 -19.67
N ASP A 58 37.49 -23.23 -18.39
CA ASP A 58 37.60 -24.63 -17.98
C ASP A 58 36.22 -25.22 -17.70
N ALA A 59 35.92 -26.36 -18.32
CA ALA A 59 34.59 -26.97 -18.19
C ALA A 59 34.27 -27.44 -16.76
N GLY A 60 35.28 -27.92 -16.02
CA GLY A 60 35.10 -28.36 -14.63
C GLY A 60 34.88 -27.19 -13.68
N GLN A 61 35.67 -26.12 -13.81
CA GLN A 61 35.51 -24.89 -13.01
C GLN A 61 34.19 -24.19 -13.33
N ARG A 62 33.77 -24.15 -14.60
CA ARG A 62 32.47 -23.60 -15.01
C ARG A 62 31.32 -24.36 -14.36
N GLN A 63 31.34 -25.69 -14.39
CA GLN A 63 30.30 -26.49 -13.76
C GLN A 63 30.22 -26.23 -12.24
N ILE A 64 31.36 -26.21 -11.54
CA ILE A 64 31.39 -25.92 -10.10
C ILE A 64 30.87 -24.52 -9.82
N TYR A 65 31.26 -23.53 -10.63
CA TYR A 65 30.76 -22.16 -10.53
C TYR A 65 29.24 -22.11 -10.67
N ASP A 66 28.69 -22.73 -11.71
CA ASP A 66 27.25 -22.75 -11.97
C ASP A 66 26.49 -23.45 -10.82
N GLU A 67 26.97 -24.59 -10.33
CA GLU A 67 26.36 -25.33 -9.20
C GLU A 67 26.37 -24.53 -7.89
N VAL A 68 27.49 -23.89 -7.56
CA VAL A 68 27.60 -23.04 -6.37
C VAL A 68 26.72 -21.82 -6.52
N PHE A 69 26.75 -21.17 -7.69
CA PHE A 69 25.93 -20.00 -7.98
C PHE A 69 24.44 -20.33 -7.84
N GLU A 70 23.96 -21.43 -8.42
CA GLU A 70 22.57 -21.86 -8.27
C GLU A 70 22.18 -22.12 -6.82
N ARG A 71 23.05 -22.78 -6.05
CA ARG A 71 22.80 -23.07 -4.64
C ARG A 71 22.66 -21.81 -3.80
N GLU A 72 23.59 -20.87 -3.99
CA GLU A 72 23.57 -19.58 -3.31
C GLU A 72 22.35 -18.74 -3.72
N MET A 73 22.00 -18.74 -5.01
CA MET A 73 20.80 -18.05 -5.49
C MET A 73 19.52 -18.64 -4.89
N ARG A 74 19.40 -19.96 -4.79
CA ARG A 74 18.23 -20.60 -4.14
C ARG A 74 18.16 -20.27 -2.65
N ARG A 75 19.30 -20.25 -1.95
CA ARG A 75 19.35 -19.84 -0.52
C ARG A 75 18.89 -18.40 -0.35
N TRP A 76 19.43 -17.49 -1.15
CA TRP A 76 19.06 -16.09 -1.11
C TRP A 76 17.57 -15.86 -1.43
N GLN A 77 17.04 -16.57 -2.43
CA GLN A 77 15.61 -16.54 -2.75
C GLN A 77 14.76 -17.04 -1.58
N ALA A 78 15.13 -18.18 -1.00
CA ALA A 78 14.41 -18.73 0.15
C ALA A 78 14.46 -17.81 1.38
N GLU A 79 15.60 -17.18 1.65
CA GLU A 79 15.74 -16.20 2.74
C GLU A 79 14.87 -14.98 2.51
N ARG A 80 14.81 -14.47 1.27
CA ARG A 80 13.95 -13.34 0.92
C ARG A 80 12.47 -13.69 1.03
N GLU A 81 12.07 -14.85 0.55
CA GLU A 81 10.69 -15.33 0.69
C GLU A 81 10.32 -15.48 2.17
N ALA A 82 11.23 -16.02 2.99
CA ALA A 82 11.02 -16.14 4.43
C ALA A 82 10.88 -14.76 5.10
N GLN A 83 11.71 -13.79 4.72
CA GLN A 83 11.61 -12.40 5.19
C GLN A 83 10.27 -11.77 4.79
N GLU A 84 9.87 -11.91 3.53
CA GLU A 84 8.59 -11.37 3.05
C GLU A 84 7.39 -12.00 3.78
N VAL A 85 7.44 -13.30 4.09
CA VAL A 85 6.42 -13.98 4.89
C VAL A 85 6.40 -13.43 6.31
N GLN A 86 7.56 -13.32 6.97
CA GLN A 86 7.67 -12.76 8.33
C GLN A 86 7.15 -11.32 8.41
N GLU A 87 7.50 -10.48 7.43
CA GLU A 87 7.00 -9.10 7.35
C GLU A 87 5.48 -9.05 7.18
N ARG A 88 4.91 -9.90 6.31
CA ARG A 88 3.46 -9.99 6.12
C ARG A 88 2.76 -10.47 7.40
N GLU A 89 3.34 -11.42 8.11
CA GLU A 89 2.80 -11.90 9.39
C GLU A 89 2.86 -10.82 10.46
N ALA A 90 3.98 -10.12 10.61
CA ALA A 90 4.12 -8.99 11.53
C ALA A 90 3.16 -7.84 11.19
N GLN A 91 2.96 -7.54 9.90
CA GLN A 91 1.96 -6.56 9.45
C GLN A 91 0.54 -6.99 9.82
N ARG A 92 0.19 -8.27 9.61
CA ARG A 92 -1.11 -8.79 10.01
C ARG A 92 -1.30 -8.74 11.53
N GLU A 93 -0.29 -9.10 12.30
CA GLU A 93 -0.35 -9.06 13.76
C GLU A 93 -0.50 -7.63 14.27
N SER A 94 0.30 -6.68 13.78
CA SER A 94 0.16 -5.27 14.13
C SER A 94 -1.20 -4.69 13.73
N GLN A 95 -1.74 -5.08 12.56
CA GLN A 95 -3.10 -4.71 12.16
C GLN A 95 -4.15 -5.28 13.12
N ARG A 96 -4.01 -6.53 13.54
CA ARG A 96 -4.94 -7.15 14.50
C ARG A 96 -4.88 -6.46 15.85
N ILE A 97 -3.69 -6.21 16.38
CA ILE A 97 -3.49 -5.49 17.64
C ILE A 97 -4.09 -4.07 17.54
N ALA A 98 -3.83 -3.35 16.44
CA ALA A 98 -4.38 -2.02 16.21
C ALA A 98 -5.92 -2.04 16.09
N GLN A 99 -6.48 -3.05 15.42
CA GLN A 99 -7.92 -3.23 15.28
C GLN A 99 -8.58 -3.52 16.64
N GLU A 100 -8.03 -4.45 17.42
CA GLU A 100 -8.54 -4.76 18.77
C GLU A 100 -8.49 -3.54 19.69
N HIS A 101 -7.39 -2.77 19.61
CA HIS A 101 -7.25 -1.52 20.34
C HIS A 101 -8.33 -0.50 19.93
N TYR A 102 -8.56 -0.35 18.63
CA TYR A 102 -9.59 0.54 18.09
C TYR A 102 -11.00 0.12 18.53
N GLU A 103 -11.34 -1.16 18.41
CA GLU A 103 -12.64 -1.71 18.84
C GLU A 103 -12.89 -1.49 20.33
N LYS A 104 -11.87 -1.69 21.16
CA LYS A 104 -11.93 -1.40 22.60
C LYS A 104 -12.24 0.07 22.88
N MET A 105 -11.55 0.99 22.20
CA MET A 105 -11.75 2.43 22.37
C MET A 105 -13.12 2.88 21.89
N LEU A 106 -13.58 2.39 20.74
CA LEU A 106 -14.94 2.61 20.25
C LEU A 106 -15.99 2.13 21.26
N GLY A 107 -15.83 0.93 21.81
CA GLY A 107 -16.77 0.38 22.78
C GLY A 107 -16.89 1.22 24.06
N ILE A 108 -15.79 1.80 24.51
CA ILE A 108 -15.80 2.74 25.65
C ILE A 108 -16.50 4.03 25.25
N ALA A 109 -16.12 4.64 24.12
CA ALA A 109 -16.68 5.89 23.68
C ALA A 109 -18.19 5.81 23.41
N MET A 110 -18.66 4.68 22.86
CA MET A 110 -20.09 4.43 22.61
C MET A 110 -20.88 4.36 23.92
N ARG A 111 -20.33 3.68 24.95
CA ARG A 111 -20.95 3.65 26.29
C ARG A 111 -21.09 5.06 26.89
N PHE A 112 -20.03 5.85 26.86
CA PHE A 112 -20.07 7.22 27.38
C PHE A 112 -21.05 8.11 26.62
N ALA A 113 -21.15 7.92 25.31
CA ALA A 113 -22.13 8.61 24.48
C ALA A 113 -23.56 8.20 24.86
N ASP A 114 -23.83 6.90 25.04
CA ASP A 114 -25.15 6.40 25.45
C ASP A 114 -25.55 6.92 26.84
N ASP A 115 -24.58 7.12 27.73
CA ASP A 115 -24.76 7.79 29.03
C ASP A 115 -25.01 9.32 28.91
N GLY A 116 -24.98 9.88 27.70
CA GLY A 116 -25.30 11.27 27.41
C GLY A 116 -24.12 12.25 27.48
N HIS A 117 -22.89 11.76 27.58
CA HIS A 117 -21.71 12.63 27.69
C HIS A 117 -21.38 13.34 26.37
N ASN A 118 -20.85 14.56 26.49
CA ASN A 118 -20.44 15.36 25.34
C ASN A 118 -19.11 14.89 24.74
N ARG A 119 -18.87 15.26 23.47
CA ARG A 119 -17.66 14.97 22.70
C ARG A 119 -16.35 15.18 23.49
N ASP A 120 -16.20 16.31 24.18
CA ASP A 120 -14.95 16.64 24.87
C ASP A 120 -14.67 15.73 26.07
N VAL A 121 -15.72 15.24 26.72
CA VAL A 121 -15.60 14.25 27.80
C VAL A 121 -15.18 12.91 27.23
N ILE A 122 -15.81 12.46 26.14
CA ILE A 122 -15.42 11.23 25.43
C ILE A 122 -13.95 11.31 25.01
N PHE A 123 -13.56 12.43 24.40
CA PHE A 123 -12.18 12.68 23.98
C PHE A 123 -11.20 12.61 25.16
N GLY A 124 -11.47 13.31 26.26
CA GLY A 124 -10.62 13.28 27.46
C GLY A 124 -10.51 11.89 28.10
N VAL A 125 -11.60 11.13 28.10
CA VAL A 125 -11.64 9.75 28.61
C VAL A 125 -10.81 8.79 27.77
N LEU A 126 -10.78 8.97 26.44
CA LEU A 126 -9.94 8.18 25.53
C LEU A 126 -8.45 8.51 25.72
N LEU A 127 -8.10 9.79 25.82
CA LEU A 127 -6.72 10.22 26.10
C LEU A 127 -6.17 9.63 27.41
N GLY A 128 -7.01 9.57 28.45
CA GLY A 128 -6.62 8.98 29.73
C GLY A 128 -6.46 7.45 29.73
N ARG A 129 -6.68 6.78 28.59
CA ARG A 129 -6.61 5.32 28.42
C ARG A 129 -5.63 4.90 27.33
N ASP A 130 -4.55 5.65 27.16
CA ASP A 130 -3.48 5.40 26.18
C ASP A 130 -3.94 5.44 24.71
N CYS A 131 -5.07 6.11 24.44
CA CYS A 131 -5.44 6.41 23.07
C CYS A 131 -4.67 7.65 22.58
N ASP A 132 -4.04 7.53 21.41
CA ASP A 132 -3.44 8.66 20.73
C ASP A 132 -4.46 9.79 20.50
N ALA A 133 -4.00 11.04 20.54
CA ALA A 133 -4.87 12.21 20.46
C ALA A 133 -5.57 12.35 19.10
N GLU A 134 -4.93 11.96 18.01
CA GLU A 134 -5.55 12.00 16.68
C GLU A 134 -6.66 10.95 16.59
N LEU A 135 -6.38 9.73 17.05
CA LEU A 135 -7.36 8.65 17.05
C LEU A 135 -8.54 8.95 17.99
N ALA A 136 -8.26 9.47 19.19
CA ALA A 136 -9.26 9.86 20.17
C ALA A 136 -10.19 10.94 19.62
N ALA A 137 -9.64 11.96 18.94
CA ALA A 137 -10.43 13.01 18.32
C ALA A 137 -11.36 12.44 17.24
N ARG A 138 -10.81 11.61 16.34
CA ARG A 138 -11.56 10.95 15.27
C ARG A 138 -12.71 10.09 15.81
N ILE A 139 -12.46 9.32 16.86
CA ILE A 139 -13.49 8.51 17.53
C ILE A 139 -14.56 9.39 18.16
N ALA A 140 -14.17 10.42 18.93
CA ALA A 140 -15.12 11.30 19.59
C ALA A 140 -16.00 12.08 18.59
N ASP A 141 -15.41 12.57 17.50
CA ASP A 141 -16.11 13.27 16.42
C ASP A 141 -17.15 12.37 15.73
N SER A 142 -16.73 11.16 15.34
CA SER A 142 -17.60 10.23 14.62
C SER A 142 -18.78 9.75 15.47
N ILE A 143 -18.57 9.44 16.75
CA ILE A 143 -19.63 9.00 17.66
C ILE A 143 -20.58 10.16 18.00
N TRP A 144 -20.04 11.37 18.20
CA TRP A 144 -20.87 12.54 18.44
C TRP A 144 -21.79 12.84 17.25
N ALA A 145 -21.25 12.83 16.04
CA ALA A 145 -22.04 13.01 14.82
C ALA A 145 -23.15 11.94 14.67
N LEU A 146 -22.85 10.69 15.01
CA LEU A 146 -23.82 9.59 14.99
C LEU A 146 -24.95 9.81 16.01
N GLN A 147 -24.64 10.25 17.23
CA GLN A 147 -25.65 10.55 18.24
C GLN A 147 -26.52 11.73 17.85
N GLU A 148 -25.92 12.80 17.33
CA GLU A 148 -26.67 13.99 16.89
C GLU A 148 -27.68 13.61 15.79
N SER A 149 -27.27 12.77 14.84
CA SER A 149 -28.16 12.22 13.82
C SER A 149 -29.32 11.39 14.41
N ARG A 150 -29.05 10.52 15.40
CA ARG A 150 -30.10 9.75 16.08
C ARG A 150 -31.06 10.64 16.85
N ARG A 151 -30.55 11.65 17.57
CA ARG A 151 -31.37 12.61 18.33
C ARG A 151 -32.25 13.44 17.41
N ALA A 152 -31.70 13.92 16.29
CA ALA A 152 -32.47 14.62 15.26
C ALA A 152 -33.59 13.74 14.68
N SER A 153 -33.28 12.48 14.39
CA SER A 153 -34.25 11.50 13.86
C SER A 153 -35.35 11.16 14.89
N ALA A 154 -34.98 10.94 16.14
CA ALA A 154 -35.93 10.68 17.23
C ALA A 154 -36.84 11.90 17.49
N ARG A 155 -36.27 13.11 17.44
CA ARG A 155 -37.03 14.37 17.54
C ARG A 155 -38.02 14.55 16.40
N ALA A 156 -37.64 14.19 15.17
CA ALA A 156 -38.54 14.20 14.02
C ALA A 156 -39.69 13.17 14.17
N ALA A 157 -39.40 11.99 14.75
CA ALA A 157 -40.40 10.95 14.99
C ALA A 157 -41.36 11.26 16.16
N HIS A 158 -40.92 12.05 17.15
CA HIS A 158 -41.73 12.50 18.30
C HIS A 158 -42.33 13.90 18.12
N ALA A 159 -42.21 14.51 16.95
CA ALA A 159 -42.91 15.75 16.65
C ALA A 159 -44.43 15.47 16.67
N PRO A 160 -45.22 16.14 17.51
CA PRO A 160 -46.67 15.95 17.50
C PRO A 160 -47.23 16.39 16.14
N ASP A 161 -48.17 15.61 15.57
CA ASP A 161 -49.00 16.00 14.42
C ASP A 161 -49.73 17.31 14.76
N THR A 162 -49.05 18.44 14.58
CA THR A 162 -49.58 19.76 14.88
C THR A 162 -49.78 20.50 13.58
N GLU A 163 -50.56 19.91 12.67
CA GLU A 163 -51.19 20.64 11.57
C GLU A 163 -52.63 20.16 11.37
N ALA A 164 -53.51 20.65 12.25
CA ALA A 164 -54.91 20.88 11.92
C ALA A 164 -55.37 22.19 12.57
N ALA A 165 -54.86 23.31 12.05
CA ALA A 165 -55.38 24.64 12.38
C ALA A 165 -55.43 25.54 11.13
N GLN A 166 -56.57 25.45 10.45
CA GLN A 166 -57.32 26.54 9.79
C GLN A 166 -56.64 27.32 8.66
N ALA A 167 -56.97 26.92 7.43
CA ALA A 167 -57.01 27.82 6.28
C ALA A 167 -58.36 28.57 6.25
N PRO A 168 -58.41 29.88 5.99
CA PRO A 168 -59.64 30.53 5.55
C PRO A 168 -59.80 30.40 4.03
N ALA A 169 -61.00 29.98 3.62
CA ALA A 169 -61.41 29.87 2.24
C ALA A 169 -61.47 31.25 1.55
N GLY A 170 -60.89 31.33 0.35
CA GLY A 170 -60.99 32.48 -0.55
C GLY A 170 -60.80 32.03 -2.00
N THR A 171 -61.89 32.07 -2.75
CA THR A 171 -62.11 31.58 -4.12
C THR A 171 -61.28 32.33 -5.19
N GLY A 172 -60.73 31.64 -6.19
CA GLY A 172 -60.16 32.30 -7.39
C GLY A 172 -59.40 31.43 -8.41
N ALA A 173 -60.15 30.72 -9.26
CA ALA A 173 -59.94 30.43 -10.70
C ALA A 173 -58.53 30.09 -11.31
N SER A 174 -58.46 28.90 -11.96
CA SER A 174 -57.84 28.52 -13.27
C SER A 174 -56.41 28.99 -13.62
N ASN A 175 -55.45 28.19 -14.11
CA ASN A 175 -55.48 27.16 -15.19
C ASN A 175 -54.14 26.34 -15.16
N PRO A 176 -54.00 25.24 -15.94
CA PRO A 176 -52.98 24.21 -15.74
C PRO A 176 -51.81 24.32 -16.73
N ASP A 177 -50.57 24.25 -16.23
CA ASP A 177 -49.50 23.51 -16.90
C ASP A 177 -48.31 23.39 -15.94
N GLU A 178 -47.77 22.18 -15.83
CA GLU A 178 -46.37 21.83 -15.49
C GLU A 178 -46.30 20.50 -14.73
N ARG A 179 -45.82 19.48 -15.44
CA ARG A 179 -45.46 18.16 -14.88
C ARG A 179 -44.19 18.31 -14.03
N PRO A 180 -44.13 17.78 -12.79
CA PRO A 180 -42.88 17.74 -12.07
C PRO A 180 -42.02 16.58 -12.58
N ARG A 181 -40.78 16.91 -12.98
CA ARG A 181 -39.70 15.97 -13.25
C ARG A 181 -39.36 15.20 -11.97
N ARG A 182 -39.25 13.88 -12.07
CA ARG A 182 -38.74 13.01 -11.01
C ARG A 182 -37.29 13.39 -10.69
N HIS A 183 -37.03 13.94 -9.51
CA HIS A 183 -35.67 13.97 -8.97
C HIS A 183 -35.32 12.58 -8.43
N ALA A 184 -34.45 11.88 -9.17
CA ALA A 184 -33.77 10.69 -8.68
C ALA A 184 -32.88 11.07 -7.47
N GLY A 185 -32.81 10.15 -6.51
CA GLY A 185 -32.37 10.42 -5.14
C GLY A 185 -30.93 10.87 -5.00
N ALA A 186 -30.72 11.87 -4.15
CA ALA A 186 -29.42 12.25 -3.59
C ALA A 186 -28.72 11.11 -2.80
N PHE A 187 -29.44 10.02 -2.52
CA PHE A 187 -28.92 8.84 -1.83
C PHE A 187 -28.12 7.90 -2.76
N ASP A 188 -28.38 7.91 -4.06
CA ASP A 188 -27.70 7.03 -5.03
C ASP A 188 -26.29 7.55 -5.38
N SER A 189 -26.14 8.88 -5.42
CA SER A 189 -24.88 9.55 -5.72
C SER A 189 -23.84 9.43 -4.60
N PHE A 190 -24.27 9.24 -3.35
CA PHE A 190 -23.36 9.11 -2.22
C PHE A 190 -22.74 7.70 -2.15
N TRP A 191 -23.52 6.66 -2.43
CA TRP A 191 -23.04 5.28 -2.42
C TRP A 191 -22.15 4.94 -3.63
N HIS A 192 -22.43 5.51 -4.81
CA HIS A 192 -21.59 5.30 -6.00
C HIS A 192 -20.23 6.01 -5.96
N GLY A 193 -20.07 7.04 -5.12
CA GLY A 193 -18.79 7.75 -4.97
C GLY A 193 -17.78 7.06 -4.05
N LEU A 194 -18.25 6.20 -3.12
CA LEU A 194 -17.40 5.62 -2.08
C LEU A 194 -16.97 4.16 -2.38
N PHE A 195 -17.73 3.43 -3.20
CA PHE A 195 -17.41 2.06 -3.59
C PHE A 195 -17.43 1.92 -5.12
N GLY A 196 -16.32 2.31 -5.75
CA GLY A 196 -16.12 2.18 -7.19
C GLY A 196 -16.11 0.71 -7.63
N ILE A 197 -17.27 0.20 -8.06
CA ILE A 197 -17.39 -1.04 -8.82
C ILE A 197 -18.13 -0.72 -10.11
N ARG A 198 -17.40 -0.85 -11.22
CA ARG A 198 -17.88 -0.68 -12.58
C ARG A 198 -18.41 -2.04 -13.05
N SER A 199 -19.68 -2.11 -13.46
CA SER A 199 -20.15 -3.16 -14.38
C SER A 199 -19.96 -2.69 -15.81
#